data_AF-A0A097PK43-F1
#
_entry.id   AF-A0A097PK43-F1
#
_cell.length_a   1.000
_cell.length_b   1.000
_cell.length_c   1.000
_cell.angle_alpha   90.00
_cell.angle_beta   90.00
_cell.angle_gamma   90.00
#
_symmetry.space_group_name_H-M   'P 1'
#
loop_
_entity.id
_entity.type
_entity.pdbx_description
1 polymer ?
#
loop_
_entity_poly.entity_id
_entity_poly.type
_entity_poly.pdbx_seq_one_letter_code
_entity_poly.pdbx_strand_id
1 'polypeptide(L)'
;GWTGQIHGRVVCDVCGDSSVGPEDHVLEGAEVAVLCITKSGEVLNYQAFTNAKGIYTVAETMPESNRWDTCVARPIRSYHDRCTQLGDANSGIKFIYNLPSGYSHTFKPFLYQPTTVPMYC
;
A
#
# COMPACT_ATOMS: atom_id res chain seq x y z
N GLY A 1 23.90 -5.82 5.69
CA GLY A 1 22.77 -5.45 6.55
C GLY A 1 21.51 -5.50 5.72
N TRP A 2 20.37 -5.89 6.31
CA TRP A 2 19.08 -5.85 5.62
C TRP A 2 18.71 -4.37 5.42
N THR A 3 18.39 -3.95 4.19
CA THR A 3 17.90 -2.59 3.92
C THR A 3 16.47 -2.48 4.42
N GLY A 4 16.02 -1.31 4.88
CA GLY A 4 14.66 -1.17 5.38
C GLY A 4 13.61 -1.40 4.28
N GLN A 5 12.33 -1.58 4.66
CA GLN A 5 11.26 -1.87 3.70
C GLN A 5 9.99 -1.10 4.00
N ILE A 6 9.23 -0.82 2.97
CA ILE A 6 7.84 -0.37 3.05
C ILE A 6 7.01 -1.56 2.58
N HIS A 7 6.10 -2.05 3.40
CA HIS A 7 5.15 -3.07 2.96
C HIS A 7 3.75 -2.76 3.47
N GLY A 8 2.75 -3.09 2.67
CA GLY A 8 1.36 -2.90 3.03
C GLY A 8 0.50 -3.94 2.36
N ARG A 9 -0.81 -3.86 2.60
CA ARG A 9 -1.78 -4.81 2.06
C ARG A 9 -2.84 -4.10 1.24
N VAL A 10 -3.36 -4.77 0.23
CA VAL A 10 -4.55 -4.35 -0.52
C VAL A 10 -5.64 -5.40 -0.33
N VAL A 11 -6.83 -4.95 0.01
CA VAL A 11 -7.99 -5.77 0.38
C VAL A 11 -9.21 -5.27 -0.37
N CYS A 12 -10.09 -6.19 -0.75
CA CYS A 12 -11.45 -5.86 -1.13
C CYS A 12 -12.33 -5.81 0.12
N ASP A 13 -12.75 -4.60 0.47
CA ASP A 13 -13.84 -4.32 1.40
C ASP A 13 -15.17 -4.61 0.69
N VAL A 14 -15.67 -5.82 0.88
CA VAL A 14 -16.84 -6.35 0.17
C VAL A 14 -18.11 -5.65 0.60
N CYS A 15 -18.19 -5.25 1.87
CA CYS A 15 -19.36 -4.56 2.43
C CYS A 15 -19.28 -3.03 2.31
N GLY A 16 -18.14 -2.47 1.91
CA GLY A 16 -17.93 -1.04 1.77
C GLY A 16 -18.01 -0.29 3.10
N ASP A 17 -17.70 -0.96 4.22
CA ASP A 17 -17.83 -0.41 5.57
C ASP A 17 -16.54 0.28 6.08
N SER A 18 -15.52 0.35 5.22
CA SER A 18 -14.19 0.91 5.48
C SER A 18 -13.41 0.19 6.58
N SER A 19 -13.76 -1.07 6.85
CA SER A 19 -13.04 -1.94 7.78
C SER A 19 -12.53 -3.20 7.07
N VAL A 20 -11.83 -4.08 7.81
CA VAL A 20 -11.45 -5.40 7.28
C VAL A 20 -12.16 -6.45 8.12
N GLY A 21 -13.23 -7.00 7.56
CA GLY A 21 -14.10 -7.99 8.14
C GLY A 21 -13.88 -9.41 7.59
N PRO A 22 -14.71 -10.38 8.02
CA PRO A 22 -14.62 -11.77 7.59
C PRO A 22 -15.03 -12.00 6.12
N GLU A 23 -15.85 -11.11 5.55
CA GLU A 23 -16.31 -11.18 4.16
C GLU A 23 -15.25 -10.66 3.17
N ASP A 24 -14.25 -9.95 3.69
CA ASP A 24 -13.22 -9.27 2.90
C ASP A 24 -12.11 -10.23 2.50
N HIS A 25 -11.51 -9.95 1.34
CA HIS A 25 -10.46 -10.78 0.81
C HIS A 25 -9.32 -9.96 0.23
N VAL A 26 -8.15 -10.55 0.23
CA VAL A 26 -6.95 -9.91 -0.32
C VAL A 26 -7.05 -9.78 -1.83
N LEU A 27 -6.46 -8.71 -2.36
CA LEU A 27 -6.33 -8.51 -3.80
C LEU A 27 -4.91 -8.82 -4.23
N GLU A 28 -4.74 -9.91 -4.99
CA GLU A 28 -3.47 -10.27 -5.64
C GLU A 28 -3.31 -9.47 -6.94
N GLY A 29 -2.07 -9.09 -7.26
CA GLY A 29 -1.75 -8.32 -8.47
C GLY A 29 -2.25 -6.87 -8.46
N ALA A 30 -2.80 -6.38 -7.35
CA ALA A 30 -3.17 -4.99 -7.20
C ALA A 30 -1.92 -4.09 -7.22
N GLU A 31 -2.04 -2.96 -7.89
CA GLU A 31 -0.96 -2.03 -8.17
C GLU A 31 -0.94 -0.89 -7.16
N VAL A 32 0.25 -0.60 -6.63
CA VAL A 32 0.51 0.45 -5.64
C VAL A 32 1.71 1.27 -6.09
N ALA A 33 1.60 2.59 -5.97
CA ALA A 33 2.72 3.50 -6.15
C ALA A 33 3.21 4.00 -4.79
N VAL A 34 4.53 4.03 -4.61
CA VAL A 34 5.18 4.62 -3.45
C VAL A 34 6.14 5.69 -3.94
N LEU A 35 5.85 6.94 -3.60
CA LEU A 35 6.71 8.07 -3.92
C LEU A 35 7.45 8.48 -2.66
N CYS A 36 8.78 8.55 -2.72
CA CYS A 36 9.62 8.93 -1.59
C CYS A 36 10.53 10.10 -1.97
N ILE A 37 10.80 10.97 -1.00
CA ILE A 37 11.82 12.01 -1.08
C ILE A 37 12.97 11.57 -0.17
N THR A 38 14.20 11.60 -0.66
CA THR A 38 15.40 11.32 0.17
C THR A 38 15.77 12.53 1.03
N LYS A 39 16.69 12.32 1.99
CA LYS A 39 17.28 13.44 2.76
C LYS A 39 17.95 14.50 1.89
N SER A 40 18.50 14.12 0.73
CA SER A 40 19.08 15.07 -0.23
C SER A 40 18.05 15.78 -1.11
N GLY A 41 16.76 15.42 -1.01
CA GLY A 41 15.69 15.97 -1.83
C GLY A 41 15.47 15.27 -3.17
N GLU A 42 16.09 14.10 -3.40
CA GLU A 42 15.82 13.29 -4.59
C GLU A 42 14.43 12.67 -4.51
N VAL A 43 13.68 12.69 -5.61
CA VAL A 43 12.33 12.11 -5.70
C VAL A 43 12.41 10.75 -6.39
N LEU A 44 11.90 9.73 -5.71
CA LEU A 44 11.89 8.34 -6.16
C LEU A 44 10.46 7.87 -6.33
N ASN A 45 10.19 7.15 -7.42
CA ASN A 45 8.87 6.59 -7.72
C ASN A 45 8.98 5.08 -7.89
N TYR A 46 8.40 4.35 -6.94
CA TYR A 46 8.33 2.90 -6.96
C TYR A 46 6.93 2.46 -7.37
N GLN A 47 6.88 1.48 -8.25
CA GLN A 47 5.67 0.74 -8.58
C GLN A 47 5.80 -0.67 -8.02
N ALA A 48 4.78 -1.12 -7.29
CA ALA A 48 4.76 -2.44 -6.67
C ALA A 48 3.41 -3.11 -6.95
N PHE A 49 3.44 -4.45 -6.99
CA PHE A 49 2.26 -5.28 -7.16
C PHE A 49 2.11 -6.19 -5.95
N THR A 50 0.87 -6.45 -5.54
CA THR A 50 0.60 -7.35 -4.43
C THR A 50 0.81 -8.82 -4.83
N ASN A 51 1.34 -9.60 -3.90
CA ASN A 51 1.42 -11.06 -4.04
C ASN A 51 0.09 -11.76 -3.68
N ALA A 52 0.07 -13.09 -3.70
CA ALA A 52 -1.08 -13.93 -3.32
C ALA A 52 -1.64 -13.69 -1.90
N LYS A 53 -0.90 -13.01 -1.01
CA LYS A 53 -1.38 -12.60 0.32
C LYS A 53 -1.92 -11.16 0.33
N GLY A 54 -2.01 -10.52 -0.82
CA GLY A 54 -2.36 -9.10 -0.99
C GLY A 54 -1.28 -8.14 -0.54
N ILE A 55 -0.03 -8.59 -0.38
CA ILE A 55 1.05 -7.77 0.19
C ILE A 55 1.93 -7.21 -0.92
N TYR A 56 2.12 -5.88 -0.91
CA TYR A 56 3.13 -5.20 -1.72
C TYR A 56 4.34 -4.86 -0.86
N THR A 57 5.54 -4.86 -1.45
CA THR A 57 6.79 -4.51 -0.76
C THR A 57 7.66 -3.62 -1.66
N VAL A 58 8.22 -2.56 -1.08
CA VAL A 58 9.26 -1.71 -1.68
C VAL A 58 10.47 -1.75 -0.75
N ALA A 59 11.62 -2.18 -1.29
CA ALA A 59 12.86 -2.25 -0.53
C ALA A 59 13.65 -0.94 -0.63
N GLU A 60 14.31 -0.56 0.46
CA GLU A 60 15.22 0.57 0.50
C GLU A 60 16.44 0.28 -0.38
N THR A 61 16.70 1.19 -1.32
CA THR A 61 17.83 1.12 -2.26
C THR A 61 18.91 2.14 -1.94
N MET A 62 18.66 3.04 -0.99
CA MET A 62 19.52 4.18 -0.68
C MET A 62 20.47 3.92 0.49
N PRO A 63 21.67 4.52 0.50
CA PRO A 63 22.56 4.44 1.65
C PRO A 63 21.96 5.19 2.86
N GLU A 64 22.34 4.82 4.08
CA GLU A 64 21.78 5.38 5.31
C GLU A 64 21.89 6.92 5.40
N SER A 65 22.98 7.49 4.86
CA SER A 65 23.22 8.93 4.77
C SER A 65 22.20 9.65 3.89
N ASN A 66 21.62 8.97 2.90
CA ASN A 66 20.66 9.51 1.95
C ASN A 66 19.37 8.68 1.85
N ARG A 67 18.99 8.00 2.93
CA ARG A 67 17.74 7.23 2.98
C ARG A 67 16.51 8.10 2.70
N TRP A 68 15.37 7.44 2.51
CA TRP A 68 14.09 8.10 2.43
C TRP A 68 13.85 8.97 3.68
N ASP A 69 13.28 10.15 3.47
CA ASP A 69 12.89 11.09 4.52
C ASP A 69 11.37 11.08 4.69
N THR A 70 10.64 11.36 3.61
CA THR A 70 9.19 11.35 3.59
C THR A 70 8.69 10.56 2.39
N CYS A 71 7.65 9.76 2.59
CA CYS A 71 7.04 8.97 1.54
C CYS A 71 5.51 9.13 1.52
N VAL A 72 4.92 8.82 0.38
CA VAL A 72 3.48 8.64 0.20
C VAL A 72 3.25 7.32 -0.55
N ALA A 73 2.45 6.43 0.03
CA ALA A 73 1.96 5.24 -0.65
C ALA A 73 0.52 5.47 -1.10
N ARG A 74 0.17 5.08 -2.32
CA ARG A 74 -1.22 5.15 -2.81
C ARG A 74 -1.58 3.94 -3.67
N PRO A 75 -2.82 3.46 -3.58
CA PRO A 75 -3.30 2.44 -4.49
C PRO A 75 -3.49 3.06 -5.88
N ILE A 76 -3.16 2.31 -6.93
CA ILE A 76 -3.30 2.75 -8.33
C ILE A 76 -4.45 2.02 -8.98
N ARG A 77 -4.41 0.69 -8.98
CA ARG A 77 -5.41 -0.12 -9.68
C ARG A 77 -5.57 -1.49 -9.05
N SER A 78 -6.82 -1.96 -9.00
CA SER A 78 -7.15 -3.36 -8.85
C SER A 78 -7.57 -3.93 -10.20
N TYR A 79 -7.12 -5.15 -10.48
CA TYR A 79 -7.44 -5.88 -11.72
C TYR A 79 -8.51 -6.97 -11.50
N HIS A 80 -9.09 -7.04 -10.30
CA HIS A 80 -10.19 -7.95 -10.01
C HIS A 80 -11.52 -7.40 -10.56
N ASP A 81 -12.33 -8.27 -11.17
CA ASP A 81 -13.60 -7.90 -11.83
C ASP A 81 -14.60 -7.21 -10.90
N ARG A 82 -14.58 -7.58 -9.61
CA ARG A 82 -15.58 -7.13 -8.64
C ARG A 82 -15.11 -6.03 -7.72
N CYS A 83 -13.81 -5.77 -7.56
CA CYS A 83 -13.29 -4.86 -6.55
C CYS A 83 -12.37 -3.83 -7.20
N THR A 84 -12.96 -2.88 -7.91
CA THR A 84 -12.22 -1.88 -8.72
C THR A 84 -12.37 -0.46 -8.22
N GLN A 85 -13.36 -0.19 -7.37
CA GLN A 85 -13.61 1.16 -6.87
C GLN A 85 -12.72 1.42 -5.66
N LEU A 86 -12.01 2.54 -5.64
CA LEU A 86 -11.37 3.00 -4.42
C LEU A 86 -12.46 3.58 -3.52
N GLY A 87 -12.56 3.09 -2.29
CA GLY A 87 -13.43 3.71 -1.29
C GLY A 87 -12.98 5.14 -0.99
N ASP A 88 -13.89 5.97 -0.48
CA ASP A 88 -13.64 7.40 -0.20
C ASP A 88 -12.51 7.65 0.82
N ALA A 89 -12.09 6.62 1.55
CA ALA A 89 -11.28 6.77 2.76
C ALA A 89 -9.74 6.76 2.58
N ASN A 90 -9.16 6.44 1.42
CA ASN A 90 -7.68 6.33 1.31
C ASN A 90 -7.10 6.68 -0.06
N SER A 91 -7.03 7.98 -0.38
CA SER A 91 -6.33 8.51 -1.57
C SER A 91 -4.79 8.40 -1.51
N GLY A 92 -4.24 8.14 -0.32
CA GLY A 92 -2.83 7.87 -0.09
C GLY A 92 -2.42 8.09 1.36
N ILE A 93 -1.41 7.35 1.82
CA ILE A 93 -0.88 7.43 3.18
C ILE A 93 0.48 8.12 3.11
N LYS A 94 0.58 9.33 3.68
CA LYS A 94 1.83 10.05 3.88
C LYS A 94 2.46 9.65 5.21
N PHE A 95 3.76 9.41 5.21
CA PHE A 95 4.51 9.05 6.42
C PHE A 95 5.96 9.53 6.35
N ILE A 96 6.56 9.69 7.52
CA ILE A 96 7.98 10.01 7.68
C ILE A 96 8.72 8.68 7.83
N TYR A 97 9.82 8.52 7.11
CA TYR A 97 10.66 7.33 7.17
C TYR A 97 11.82 7.58 8.15
N ASN A 98 11.56 7.33 9.43
CA ASN A 98 12.52 7.55 10.52
C ASN A 98 13.07 6.24 11.13
N LEU A 99 12.77 5.10 10.52
CA LEU A 99 13.20 3.79 11.03
C LEU A 99 14.67 3.51 10.67
N PRO A 100 15.44 2.82 11.53
CA PRO A 100 16.76 2.32 11.18
C PRO A 100 16.70 1.30 10.04
N SER A 101 17.81 1.11 9.33
CA SER A 101 17.90 0.06 8.30
C SER A 101 17.59 -1.32 8.90
N GLY A 102 16.83 -2.12 8.15
CA GLY A 102 16.39 -3.46 8.57
C GLY A 102 15.01 -3.49 9.23
N TYR A 103 14.39 -2.34 9.48
CA TYR A 103 13.00 -2.26 9.92
C TYR A 103 12.05 -2.09 8.73
N SER A 104 10.82 -2.55 8.93
CA SER A 104 9.75 -2.45 7.93
C SER A 104 8.66 -1.50 8.41
N HIS A 105 8.26 -0.56 7.55
CA HIS A 105 7.10 0.29 7.80
C HIS A 105 5.84 -0.41 7.25
N THR A 106 4.89 -0.68 8.14
CA THR A 106 3.60 -1.30 7.81
C THR A 106 2.47 -0.28 7.93
N PHE A 107 1.50 -0.35 7.03
CA PHE A 107 0.35 0.57 7.00
C PHE A 107 -0.96 -0.17 7.15
N LYS A 108 -2.03 0.59 7.47
CA LYS A 108 -3.39 0.11 7.27
C LYS A 108 -3.57 -0.28 5.79
N PRO A 109 -4.38 -1.32 5.49
CA PRO A 109 -4.60 -1.75 4.12
C PRO A 109 -5.24 -0.66 3.26
N PHE A 110 -4.92 -0.67 1.97
CA PHE A 110 -5.74 0.02 0.97
C PHE A 110 -6.97 -0.83 0.67
N LEU A 111 -8.12 -0.17 0.67
CA LEU A 111 -9.41 -0.82 0.46
C LEU A 111 -9.94 -0.45 -0.91
N TYR A 112 -10.18 -1.48 -1.72
CA TYR A 112 -11.06 -1.40 -2.86
C TYR A 112 -12.43 -1.94 -2.47
N GLN A 113 -13.49 -1.48 -3.11
CA GLN A 113 -14.85 -1.93 -2.88
C GLN A 113 -15.52 -2.34 -4.20
N PRO A 114 -16.56 -3.18 -4.14
CA PRO A 114 -17.36 -3.49 -5.30
C PRO A 114 -18.29 -2.35 -5.70
N THR A 115 -18.66 -2.34 -6.99
CA THR A 115 -19.67 -1.41 -7.51
C THR A 115 -21.06 -1.65 -6.91
N THR A 116 -21.31 -2.86 -6.43
CA THR A 116 -22.58 -3.23 -5.78
C THR A 116 -22.27 -4.06 -4.56
N VAL A 117 -22.66 -3.54 -3.39
CA VAL A 117 -22.52 -4.24 -2.12
C VAL A 117 -23.50 -5.43 -2.09
N PRO A 118 -23.04 -6.64 -1.74
CA PRO A 118 -23.93 -7.80 -1.62
C PRO A 118 -24.96 -7.66 -0.49
N MET A 119 -26.13 -8.30 -0.62
CA MET A 119 -27.22 -8.25 0.38
C MET A 119 -26.94 -9.00 1.69
N TYR A 120 -25.82 -9.74 1.79
CA TYR A 120 -25.42 -10.41 3.03
C TYR A 120 -24.56 -9.51 3.93
N CYS A 121 -24.19 -8.34 3.41
CA CYS A 121 -23.91 -7.16 4.21
C CYS A 121 -25.27 -6.56 4.64
#